data_AF-A0A235HMR3-F1
#
_entry.id   AF-A0A235HMR3-F1
#
_cell.length_a   1.000
_cell.length_b   1.000
_cell.length_c   1.000
_cell.angle_alpha   90.00
_cell.angle_beta   90.00
_cell.angle_gamma   90.00
#
_symmetry.space_group_name_H-M   'P 1'
#
loop_
_entity.id
_entity.type
_entity.pdbx_description
1 polymer ?
#
loop_
_entity_poly.entity_id
_entity_poly.type
_entity_poly.pdbx_seq_one_letter_code
_entity_poly.pdbx_strand_id
1 'polypeptide(L)' 'MTNGRADRNFCTLKFLFGVATHKGYFIIRQHQTMPWQATDDFRLVGQSDSGTIFEQNIILSADDGQLLKARRVFA' A
#
# COMPACT_ATOMS: atom_id res chain seq x y z
N MET A 1 -13.23 15.51 -7.46
CA MET A 1 -12.19 14.46 -7.49
C MET A 1 -10.95 15.03 -6.81
N THR A 2 -10.86 14.90 -5.48
CA THR A 2 -9.70 15.38 -4.71
C THR A 2 -8.73 14.22 -4.53
N ASN A 3 -7.63 14.23 -5.28
CA ASN A 3 -6.49 13.35 -5.06
C ASN A 3 -5.80 13.77 -3.75
N GLY A 4 -6.26 13.23 -2.63
CA GLY A 4 -5.58 13.40 -1.34
C GLY A 4 -4.26 12.64 -1.35
N ARG A 5 -3.13 13.35 -1.48
CA ARG A 5 -1.83 12.82 -1.07
C ARG A 5 -1.80 12.76 0.46
N ALA A 6 -1.80 11.56 1.00
CA ALA A 6 -1.65 11.35 2.44
C ALA A 6 -0.20 11.64 2.86
N ASP A 7 0.00 12.69 3.66
CA ASP A 7 1.25 12.93 4.39
C ASP A 7 1.39 11.91 5.55
N ARG A 8 2.62 11.73 6.03
CA ARG A 8 3.12 10.72 6.99
C ARG A 8 2.18 10.37 8.17
N ASN A 9 1.30 11.28 8.56
CA ASN A 9 0.36 11.13 9.67
C ASN A 9 -0.90 10.29 9.38
N PHE A 10 -1.17 9.90 8.13
CA PHE A 10 -2.38 9.13 7.76
C PHE A 10 -2.12 7.68 7.37
N CYS A 11 -0.90 7.17 7.57
CA CYS A 11 -0.52 5.79 7.24
C CYS A 11 -0.95 4.75 8.29
N THR A 12 -2.09 4.97 8.97
CA THR A 12 -2.61 3.99 9.93
C THR A 12 -3.45 2.95 9.20
N LEU A 13 -3.34 1.68 9.60
CA LEU A 13 -4.14 0.60 9.02
C LEU A 13 -5.64 0.94 9.11
N LYS A 14 -6.10 1.45 10.27
CA LYS A 14 -7.50 1.85 10.46
C LYS A 14 -7.99 2.82 9.39
N PHE A 15 -7.18 3.80 9.00
CA PHE A 15 -7.52 4.73 7.93
C PHE A 15 -7.61 4.03 6.57
N LEU A 16 -6.62 3.21 6.22
CA LEU A 16 -6.58 2.48 4.95
C LEU A 16 -7.74 1.50 4.79
N PHE A 17 -8.03 0.72 5.83
CA PHE A 17 -9.18 -0.17 5.88
C PHE A 17 -10.49 0.61 5.82
N GLY A 18 -10.59 1.76 6.50
CA GLY A 18 -11.74 2.66 6.39
C GLY A 18 -11.99 3.11 4.94
N VAL A 19 -10.96 3.56 4.23
CA VAL A 19 -11.07 3.93 2.81
C VAL A 19 -11.52 2.74 1.96
N ALA A 20 -10.92 1.57 2.16
CA ALA A 20 -11.26 0.35 1.43
C ALA A 20 -12.72 -0.10 1.65
N THR A 21 -13.21 -0.06 2.90
CA THR A 21 -14.59 -0.38 3.26
C THR A 21 -15.60 0.55 2.58
N HIS A 22 -15.23 1.80 2.33
CA HIS A 22 -16.03 2.76 1.56
C HIS A 22 -15.80 2.68 0.05
N LYS A 23 -15.13 1.62 -0.44
CA LYS A 23 -14.77 1.43 -1.85
C LYS A 23 -13.93 2.56 -2.45
N GLY A 24 -13.19 3.27 -1.60
CA GLY A 24 -12.23 4.28 -2.02
C GLY A 24 -10.91 3.67 -2.48
N TYR A 25 -10.08 4.50 -3.10
CA TYR A 25 -8.74 4.14 -3.57
C TYR A 25 -7.70 5.03 -2.90
N PHE A 26 -6.51 4.49 -2.63
CA PHE A 26 -5.41 5.25 -2.05
C PHE A 26 -4.06 4.86 -2.65
N ILE A 27 -3.15 5.82 -2.65
CA ILE A 27 -1.71 5.61 -2.84
C ILE A 27 -1.04 6.26 -1.64
N ILE A 28 -0.26 5.50 -0.89
CA ILE A 28 0.36 5.96 0.34
C ILE A 28 1.79 5.45 0.43
N ARG A 29 2.66 6.25 1.04
CA ARG A 29 4.03 5.82 1.33
C ARG A 29 3.99 4.84 2.50
N GLN A 30 4.57 3.65 2.32
CA GLN A 30 4.77 2.73 3.43
C GLN A 30 5.64 3.43 4.50
N HIS A 31 5.15 3.46 5.73
CA HIS A 31 5.81 4.09 6.88
C HIS A 31 5.92 3.09 8.02
N GLN A 32 7.08 3.04 8.69
CA GLN A 32 7.34 2.18 9.86
C GLN A 32 7.04 0.68 9.61
N THR A 33 6.83 -0.06 10.69
CA THR A 33 6.52 -1.50 10.75
C THR A 33 5.06 -1.78 10.40
N MET A 34 4.57 -1.23 9.28
CA MET A 34 3.25 -1.62 8.76
C MET A 34 3.25 -3.13 8.50
N PRO A 35 2.35 -3.90 9.15
CA PRO A 35 2.32 -5.36 8.98
C PRO A 35 1.76 -5.71 7.60
N TRP A 36 2.57 -6.41 6.81
CA TRP A 36 2.16 -6.97 5.53
C TRP A 36 2.86 -8.30 5.28
N GLN A 37 2.25 -9.11 4.43
CA GLN A 37 2.83 -10.34 3.92
C GLN A 37 2.77 -10.35 2.39
N ALA A 38 3.88 -10.74 1.76
CA ALA A 38 3.93 -10.95 0.31
C ALA A 38 3.09 -12.15 -0.11
N THR A 39 2.42 -12.06 -1.26
CA THR A 39 1.67 -13.17 -1.85
C THR A 39 2.36 -13.81 -3.06
N ASP A 40 3.39 -13.14 -3.57
CA ASP A 40 4.06 -13.42 -4.84
C ASP A 40 5.44 -12.75 -4.87
N ASP A 41 6.25 -13.16 -5.83
CA ASP A 41 7.58 -12.61 -6.06
C ASP A 41 7.53 -11.19 -6.65
N PHE A 42 8.67 -10.50 -6.59
CA PHE A 42 8.82 -9.20 -7.21
C PHE A 42 8.67 -9.28 -8.73
N ARG A 43 7.87 -8.37 -9.29
CA ARG A 43 7.70 -8.21 -10.72
C ARG A 43 8.32 -6.91 -11.18
N LEU A 44 9.20 -6.98 -12.17
CA LEU A 44 9.70 -5.81 -12.90
C LEU A 44 8.56 -5.16 -13.69
N VAL A 45 8.32 -3.86 -13.47
CA VAL A 45 7.23 -3.13 -14.12
C VAL A 45 7.68 -1.90 -14.90
N GLY A 46 8.91 -1.44 -14.72
CA GLY A 46 9.42 -0.34 -15.53
C GLY A 46 10.76 0.22 -15.08
N GLN A 47 11.10 1.37 -15.65
CA GLN A 47 12.25 2.17 -15.31
C GLN A 47 11.78 3.59 -14.98
N SER A 48 12.48 4.24 -14.05
CA SER A 48 12.34 5.64 -13.70
C SER A 48 13.72 6.29 -13.69
N ASP A 49 13.76 7.62 -13.60
CA ASP A 49 15.02 8.36 -13.44
C ASP A 49 15.82 7.92 -12.20
N SER A 50 15.14 7.35 -11.19
CA SER A 50 15.76 6.87 -9.95
C SER A 50 16.15 5.39 -9.99
N GLY A 51 15.81 4.66 -11.05
CA GLY A 51 16.12 3.24 -11.19
C GLY A 51 14.93 2.38 -11.58
N THR A 52 15.11 1.07 -11.39
CA THR A 52 14.19 0.03 -11.84
C THR A 52 12.99 -0.10 -10.91
N ILE A 53 11.78 0.01 -11.45
CA ILE A 53 10.55 -0.11 -10.66
C ILE A 53 10.10 -1.57 -10.61
N PHE A 54 9.85 -2.04 -9.39
CA PHE A 54 9.25 -3.34 -9.09
C PHE A 54 7.89 -3.17 -8.41
N GLU A 55 7.02 -4.15 -8.60
CA GLU A 55 5.78 -4.31 -7.86
C GLU A 55 5.70 -5.67 -7.17
N GLN A 56 4.87 -5.76 -6.13
CA GLN A 56 4.54 -6.99 -5.42
C GLN A 56 3.11 -6.93 -4.89
N ASN A 57 2.33 -8.01 -5.02
CA ASN A 57 1.06 -8.07 -4.30
C ASN A 57 1.31 -8.46 -2.83
N ILE A 58 0.52 -7.84 -1.95
CA ILE A 58 0.62 -8.03 -0.52
C ILE A 58 -0.76 -8.14 0.12
N ILE A 59 -0.78 -8.71 1.33
CA ILE A 59 -1.89 -8.61 2.26
C ILE A 59 -1.47 -7.73 3.42
N LEU A 60 -2.25 -6.70 3.71
CA LEU A 60 -2.22 -5.96 4.97
C LEU A 60 -3.15 -6.64 5.97
N SER A 61 -2.71 -6.71 7.22
CA SER A 61 -3.51 -7.30 8.32
C SER A 61 -3.79 -6.22 9.36
N ALA A 62 -5.07 -6.01 9.68
CA ALA A 62 -5.49 -5.16 10.79
C ALA A 62 -5.55 -5.95 12.11
N ASP A 63 -5.51 -5.23 13.23
CA ASP A 63 -5.52 -5.83 14.57
C ASP A 63 -6.81 -6.62 14.87
N ASP A 64 -7.91 -6.30 14.18
CA ASP A 64 -9.20 -6.98 14.28
C ASP A 64 -9.32 -8.19 13.33
N GLY A 65 -8.24 -8.57 12.66
CA GLY A 65 -8.18 -9.71 11.75
C GLY A 65 -8.65 -9.42 10.32
N GLN A 66 -9.05 -8.18 10.00
CA GLN A 66 -9.38 -7.83 8.62
C GLN A 66 -8.13 -7.90 7.74
N LEU A 67 -8.32 -8.38 6.51
CA LEU A 67 -7.28 -8.50 5.49
C LEU A 67 -7.58 -7.59 4.31
N LEU A 68 -6.57 -6.86 3.85
CA LEU A 68 -6.69 -5.98 2.69
C LEU A 68 -5.63 -6.34 1.65
N LYS A 69 -6.08 -6.71 0.45
CA LYS A 69 -5.20 -6.87 -0.71
C LYS A 69 -4.71 -5.50 -1.15
N ALA A 70 -3.40 -5.37 -1.30
CA ALA A 70 -2.76 -4.17 -1.78
C ALA A 70 -1.57 -4.52 -2.69
N ARG A 71 -1.02 -3.49 -3.33
CA ARG A 71 0.20 -3.60 -4.13
C ARG A 71 1.26 -2.68 -3.56
N ARG A 72 2.46 -3.22 -3.36
CA ARG A 72 3.64 -2.42 -3.07
C ARG A 72 4.38 -2.14 -4.36
N VAL A 73 4.75 -0.88 -4.55
CA VAL A 73 5.59 -0.44 -5.68
C VAL A 73 6.82 0.22 -5.08
N PHE A 74 7.99 -0.19 -5.54
CA PHE A 74 9.27 0.31 -5.05
C PHE A 74 10.27 0.36 -6.20
N ALA A 75 11.23 1.27 -6.10
CA ALA A 75 12.32 1.46 -7.05
C ALA A 75 13.65 1.44 -6.29
#